data_AF-A0A4U8TI09-F1
#
_entry.id   AF-A0A4U8TI09-F1
#
_cell.length_a   1.000
_cell.length_b   1.000
_cell.length_c   1.000
_cell.angle_alpha   90.00
_cell.angle_beta   90.00
_cell.angle_gamma   90.00
#
_symmetry.space_group_name_H-M   'P 1'
#
loop_
_entity.id
_entity.type
_entity.pdbx_description
1 polymer ?
#
loop_
_entity_poly.entity_id
_entity_poly.type
_entity_poly.pdbx_seq_one_letter_code
_entity_poly.pdbx_strand_id
1 'polypeptide(L)'
;MSTYKIFSILLTSFFICIFFPSCTTMPSIVNTSELQQQAVDERLQGYELGALQYACDGCDFYMQEAIVSKSADMNVGRVGGSRSQTGVKVYIFHDISIDRAFYMLLDSNIFARNMDRTMKASLMDAILAKKKNFRDQNGIDEIGLYAFSSLSYAKRLNSDASSPKAMLDSVEIVQKQSESLHSTNSLEAFIVNKTIVILHFYGESNSWTRR
;
A
#
# COMPACT_ATOMS: atom_id res chain seq x y z
N MET A 1 48.06 53.92 46.65
CA MET A 1 47.84 54.78 45.46
C MET A 1 47.50 53.83 44.32
N SER A 2 46.24 53.70 43.87
CA SER A 2 45.53 54.61 42.96
C SER A 2 46.49 55.04 41.84
N THR A 3 46.39 54.64 40.59
CA THR A 3 45.29 54.50 39.62
C THR A 3 45.83 53.55 38.54
N TYR A 4 45.06 52.68 37.89
CA TYR A 4 44.66 52.89 36.49
C TYR A 4 43.37 52.11 36.23
N LYS A 5 42.29 52.85 36.41
CA LYS A 5 40.96 52.62 35.85
C LYS A 5 41.03 52.77 34.32
N ILE A 6 40.27 51.90 33.64
CA ILE A 6 39.60 52.12 32.34
C ILE A 6 40.44 51.79 31.08
N PHE A 7 39.76 51.11 30.13
CA PHE A 7 40.20 50.49 28.86
C PHE A 7 40.80 49.10 29.04
N SER A 8 40.05 47.99 28.99
CA SER A 8 39.03 47.58 28.01
C SER A 8 38.16 46.52 28.72
N ILE A 9 36.84 46.62 28.92
CA ILE A 9 35.74 46.73 27.94
C ILE A 9 36.05 45.92 26.69
N LEU A 10 35.22 44.90 26.43
CA LEU A 10 35.38 43.82 25.44
C LEU A 10 36.20 42.68 26.07
N LEU A 11 35.65 41.53 26.41
CA LEU A 11 34.48 40.86 25.89
C LEU A 11 33.95 40.08 27.09
N THR A 12 32.79 40.52 27.59
CA THR A 12 31.59 39.70 27.53
C THR A 12 31.73 38.44 28.38
N SER A 13 31.32 38.52 29.64
CA SER A 13 29.90 38.36 29.99
C SER A 13 29.45 36.92 29.81
N PHE A 14 28.73 36.32 30.72
CA PHE A 14 28.07 36.80 31.91
C PHE A 14 27.59 35.49 32.55
N PHE A 15 27.67 35.41 33.87
CA PHE A 15 26.55 34.99 34.70
C PHE A 15 25.49 34.09 34.03
N ILE A 16 25.44 32.82 34.40
CA ILE A 16 24.71 32.38 35.60
C ILE A 16 23.29 32.98 35.62
N CYS A 17 22.33 32.11 35.30
CA CYS A 17 20.91 32.16 35.65
C CYS A 17 20.12 33.40 35.20
N ILE A 18 19.40 33.25 34.08
CA ILE A 18 18.09 33.89 33.90
C ILE A 18 17.05 32.76 33.78
N PHE A 19 16.33 32.57 34.88
CA PHE A 19 14.97 32.03 34.87
C PHE A 19 14.08 32.95 34.04
N PHE A 20 12.98 32.38 33.50
CA PHE A 20 11.83 32.97 32.77
C PHE A 20 11.81 32.71 31.26
N PRO A 21 10.61 32.67 30.65
CA PRO A 21 9.58 31.64 30.80
C PRO A 21 9.11 31.16 29.41
N SER A 22 8.30 30.10 29.34
CA SER A 22 7.44 29.85 28.17
C SER A 22 8.17 29.77 26.81
N CYS A 23 8.99 28.75 26.58
CA CYS A 23 9.05 28.25 25.21
C CYS A 23 7.78 27.42 25.03
N THR A 24 6.76 28.05 24.46
CA THR A 24 5.69 27.33 23.78
C THR A 24 6.34 26.18 23.03
N THR A 25 5.95 24.96 23.38
CA THR A 25 6.13 23.84 22.47
C THR A 25 5.45 24.28 21.18
N MET A 26 6.24 24.75 20.22
CA MET A 26 5.82 24.81 18.84
C MET A 26 5.25 23.41 18.57
N PRO A 27 3.98 23.27 18.18
CA PRO A 27 3.47 21.96 17.84
C PRO A 27 4.43 21.46 16.76
N SER A 28 5.19 20.40 17.06
CA SER A 28 5.98 19.74 16.04
C SER A 28 4.95 19.32 15.01
N ILE A 29 4.92 20.03 13.89
CA ILE A 29 4.24 19.56 12.69
C ILE A 29 5.06 18.33 12.32
N VAL A 30 4.74 17.19 12.95
CA VAL A 30 5.27 15.92 12.51
C VAL A 30 4.88 15.87 11.04
N ASN A 31 5.89 15.85 10.18
CA ASN A 31 5.68 16.00 8.76
C ASN A 31 4.72 14.89 8.34
N THR A 32 3.57 15.24 7.75
CA THR A 32 2.55 14.24 7.36
C THR A 32 3.15 13.13 6.51
N SER A 33 4.19 13.45 5.72
CA SER A 33 4.96 12.47 4.97
C SER A 33 5.74 11.48 5.84
N GLU A 34 6.34 11.93 6.95
CA GLU A 34 7.08 11.07 7.88
C GLU A 34 6.12 10.09 8.57
N LEU A 35 4.93 10.56 8.97
CA LEU A 35 3.89 9.70 9.55
C LEU A 35 3.33 8.69 8.54
N GLN A 36 3.19 9.08 7.27
CA GLN A 36 2.81 8.14 6.20
C GLN A 36 3.90 7.09 5.95
N GLN A 37 5.18 7.49 5.96
CA GLN A 37 6.29 6.55 5.84
C GLN A 37 6.34 5.58 7.04
N GLN A 38 6.22 6.10 8.26
CA GLN A 38 6.18 5.27 9.46
C GLN A 38 5.00 4.29 9.42
N ALA A 39 3.83 4.72 8.95
CA ALA A 39 2.67 3.86 8.79
C ALA A 39 2.85 2.77 7.72
N VAL A 40 3.67 3.02 6.69
CA VAL A 40 4.11 2.00 5.72
C VAL A 40 5.07 1.02 6.38
N ASP A 41 6.08 1.52 7.09
CA ASP A 41 7.09 0.70 7.77
C ASP A 41 6.46 -0.22 8.83
N GLU A 42 5.50 0.29 9.61
CA GLU A 42 4.75 -0.48 10.61
C GLU A 42 3.93 -1.62 9.96
N ARG A 43 3.31 -1.37 8.80
CA ARG A 43 2.55 -2.39 8.05
C ARG A 43 3.42 -3.47 7.43
N LEU A 44 4.65 -3.10 7.08
CA LEU A 44 5.64 -3.99 6.49
C LEU A 44 6.52 -4.65 7.57
N GLN A 45 6.26 -4.39 8.85
CA GLN A 45 7.00 -5.01 9.94
C GLN A 45 6.88 -6.54 9.87
N GLY A 46 8.03 -7.22 9.84
CA GLY A 46 8.09 -8.68 9.75
C GLY A 46 8.08 -9.25 8.32
N TYR A 47 7.99 -8.40 7.30
CA TYR A 47 8.16 -8.81 5.90
C TYR A 47 9.60 -8.58 5.44
N GLU A 48 10.22 -9.62 4.89
CA GLU A 48 11.53 -9.51 4.23
C GLU A 48 11.34 -9.19 2.75
N LEU A 49 11.35 -7.90 2.41
CA LEU A 49 11.15 -7.44 1.04
C LEU A 49 12.34 -7.85 0.15
N GLY A 50 12.01 -8.42 -1.00
CA GLY A 50 12.98 -8.69 -2.07
C GLY A 50 13.53 -7.41 -2.71
N ALA A 51 14.39 -7.62 -3.71
CA ALA A 51 15.00 -6.53 -4.46
C ALA A 51 13.94 -5.66 -5.15
N LEU A 52 14.16 -4.33 -5.15
CA LEU A 52 13.35 -3.38 -5.91
C LEU A 52 13.56 -3.61 -7.40
N GLN A 53 12.47 -3.85 -8.12
CA GLN A 53 12.47 -4.16 -9.54
C GLN A 53 11.57 -3.20 -10.29
N TYR A 54 11.95 -2.86 -11.51
CA TYR A 54 11.07 -2.11 -12.41
C TYR A 54 10.00 -3.05 -12.95
N ALA A 55 8.72 -2.68 -12.77
CA ALA A 55 7.60 -3.50 -13.21
C ALA A 55 7.30 -3.24 -14.71
N CYS A 56 8.02 -3.94 -15.58
CA CYS A 56 7.94 -3.74 -17.04
C CYS A 56 6.83 -4.59 -17.68
N ASP A 57 5.60 -4.11 -17.61
CA ASP A 57 4.51 -4.58 -18.51
C ASP A 57 3.66 -3.38 -18.95
N GLY A 58 4.33 -2.39 -19.57
CA GLY A 58 3.72 -1.13 -20.03
C GLY A 58 3.49 -0.07 -18.95
N CYS A 59 4.11 -0.20 -17.77
CA CYS A 59 3.89 0.69 -16.63
C CYS A 59 5.20 1.29 -16.07
N ASP A 60 5.12 2.53 -15.57
CA ASP A 60 6.25 3.28 -15.03
C ASP A 60 6.25 3.29 -13.49
N PHE A 61 6.41 2.12 -12.86
CA PHE A 61 6.52 2.01 -11.41
C PHE A 61 7.48 0.91 -10.96
N TYR A 62 7.94 1.01 -9.72
CA TYR A 62 8.78 0.00 -9.09
C TYR A 62 7.97 -0.92 -8.20
N MET A 63 8.47 -2.13 -7.99
CA MET A 63 7.83 -3.16 -7.19
C MET A 63 8.85 -3.90 -6.31
N GLN A 64 8.44 -4.24 -5.09
CA GLN A 64 9.07 -5.24 -4.22
C GLN A 64 8.03 -6.27 -3.79
N GLU A 65 8.46 -7.47 -3.44
CA GLU A 65 7.60 -8.52 -2.93
C GLU A 65 8.25 -9.21 -1.73
N ALA A 66 7.43 -9.55 -0.73
CA ALA A 66 7.77 -10.50 0.32
C ALA A 66 6.70 -11.59 0.38
N ILE A 67 7.13 -12.85 0.44
CA ILE A 67 6.25 -14.01 0.55
C ILE A 67 6.37 -14.53 1.99
N VAL A 68 5.27 -14.51 2.73
CA VAL A 68 5.22 -14.93 4.15
C VAL A 68 5.04 -16.43 4.28
N SER A 69 4.14 -16.99 3.48
CA SER A 69 3.86 -18.42 3.52
C SER A 69 3.70 -18.98 2.12
N LYS A 70 4.20 -20.20 1.94
CA LYS A 70 3.99 -20.98 0.74
C LYS A 70 3.82 -22.45 1.13
N SER A 71 2.70 -23.05 0.73
CA SER A 71 2.45 -24.47 0.91
C SER A 71 2.10 -25.11 -0.43
N ALA A 72 2.50 -26.37 -0.61
CA ALA A 72 2.15 -27.16 -1.77
C ALA A 72 2.07 -28.62 -1.36
N ASP A 73 0.85 -29.17 -1.33
CA ASP A 73 0.61 -30.57 -1.01
C ASP A 73 0.15 -31.31 -2.26
N MET A 74 0.79 -32.45 -2.54
CA MET A 74 0.38 -33.37 -3.58
C MET A 74 -0.04 -34.69 -2.93
N ASN A 75 -1.29 -35.09 -3.12
CA ASN A 75 -1.74 -36.39 -2.66
C ASN A 75 -1.34 -37.45 -3.69
N VAL A 76 -0.38 -38.32 -3.37
CA VAL A 76 0.07 -39.36 -4.31
C VAL A 76 -1.01 -40.44 -4.54
N GLY A 77 -1.94 -40.62 -3.58
CA GLY A 77 -3.05 -41.58 -3.65
C GLY A 77 -4.40 -41.03 -4.16
N ARG A 78 -4.52 -39.72 -4.37
CA ARG A 78 -5.70 -39.05 -4.96
C ARG A 78 -5.19 -38.13 -6.04
N VAL A 79 -5.64 -38.26 -7.29
CA VAL A 79 -5.12 -37.47 -8.42
C VAL A 79 -5.48 -35.98 -8.24
N GLY A 80 -4.72 -35.23 -7.44
CA GLY A 80 -5.06 -33.87 -7.02
C GLY A 80 -4.05 -33.28 -6.02
N GLY A 81 -4.12 -31.97 -5.83
CA GLY A 81 -3.20 -31.23 -4.97
C GLY A 81 -3.75 -29.90 -4.53
N SER A 82 -3.04 -29.26 -3.61
CA SER A 82 -3.30 -27.89 -3.16
C SER A 82 -2.02 -27.07 -3.18
N ARG A 83 -2.16 -25.76 -3.38
CA ARG A 83 -1.10 -24.77 -3.22
C ARG A 83 -1.67 -23.56 -2.53
N SER A 84 -0.95 -22.99 -1.58
CA SER A 84 -1.29 -21.68 -1.03
C SER A 84 -0.07 -20.78 -0.95
N GLN A 85 -0.29 -19.49 -1.10
CA GLN A 85 0.73 -18.46 -0.96
C GLN A 85 0.12 -17.21 -0.33
N THR A 86 0.80 -16.60 0.62
CA THR A 86 0.44 -15.28 1.16
C THR A 86 1.64 -14.37 1.16
N GLY A 87 1.43 -13.08 0.94
CA GLY A 87 2.51 -12.12 0.89
C GLY A 87 2.05 -10.68 0.77
N VAL A 88 3.03 -9.80 0.58
CA VAL A 88 2.81 -8.39 0.28
C VAL A 88 3.64 -7.99 -0.93
N LYS A 89 3.02 -7.23 -1.84
CA LYS A 89 3.72 -6.49 -2.89
C LYS A 89 3.68 -5.00 -2.56
N VAL A 90 4.80 -4.32 -2.75
CA VAL A 90 4.92 -2.87 -2.53
C VAL A 90 5.13 -2.22 -3.89
N TYR A 91 4.20 -1.38 -4.32
CA TYR A 91 4.29 -0.62 -5.56
C TYR A 91 4.64 0.83 -5.28
N ILE A 92 5.62 1.37 -6.01
CA ILE A 92 6.16 2.71 -5.79
C ILE A 92 6.04 3.52 -7.08
N PHE A 93 5.28 4.60 -7.01
CA PHE A 93 5.03 5.51 -8.13
C PHE A 93 5.54 6.91 -7.80
N HIS A 94 6.30 7.52 -8.70
CA HIS A 94 6.85 8.86 -8.51
C HIS A 94 6.08 9.92 -9.29
N ASP A 95 5.88 11.08 -8.68
CA ASP A 95 5.37 12.29 -9.33
C ASP A 95 3.99 12.13 -10.04
N ILE A 96 3.14 11.24 -9.52
CA ILE A 96 1.77 11.04 -10.00
C ILE A 96 0.74 11.14 -8.88
N SER A 97 -0.54 11.32 -9.26
CA SER A 97 -1.64 11.31 -8.31
C SER A 97 -2.01 9.89 -7.87
N ILE A 98 -2.62 9.77 -6.68
CA ILE A 98 -3.12 8.48 -6.17
C ILE A 98 -4.12 7.83 -7.14
N ASP A 99 -4.98 8.62 -7.79
CA ASP A 99 -5.95 8.11 -8.76
C ASP A 99 -5.23 7.50 -9.97
N ARG A 100 -4.18 8.17 -10.47
CA ARG A 100 -3.40 7.67 -11.60
C ARG A 100 -2.59 6.42 -11.22
N ALA A 101 -2.07 6.36 -9.99
CA ALA A 101 -1.37 5.19 -9.47
C ALA A 101 -2.28 3.95 -9.43
N PHE A 102 -3.49 4.07 -8.87
CA PHE A 102 -4.47 2.98 -8.89
C PHE A 102 -4.86 2.61 -10.32
N TYR A 103 -5.13 3.59 -11.18
CA TYR A 103 -5.45 3.32 -12.58
C TYR A 103 -4.36 2.51 -13.27
N MET A 104 -3.09 2.94 -13.16
CA MET A 104 -1.94 2.24 -13.76
C MET A 104 -1.77 0.83 -13.18
N LEU A 105 -1.91 0.65 -11.87
CA LEU A 105 -1.82 -0.65 -11.22
C LEU A 105 -2.93 -1.60 -11.69
N LEU A 106 -4.18 -1.13 -11.73
CA LEU A 106 -5.34 -1.92 -12.15
C LEU A 106 -5.28 -2.26 -13.64
N ASP A 107 -4.76 -1.36 -14.46
CA ASP A 107 -4.58 -1.60 -15.89
C ASP A 107 -3.46 -2.61 -16.17
N SER A 108 -2.44 -2.67 -15.30
CA SER A 108 -1.33 -3.61 -15.43
C SER A 108 -1.76 -5.09 -15.38
N ASN A 109 -1.06 -5.94 -16.12
CA ASN A 109 -1.27 -7.40 -16.09
C ASN A 109 -0.90 -8.03 -14.73
N ILE A 110 -0.22 -7.29 -13.85
CA ILE A 110 0.20 -7.76 -12.53
C ILE A 110 -1.01 -7.91 -11.59
N PHE A 111 -2.01 -7.03 -11.72
CA PHE A 111 -3.24 -7.07 -10.92
C PHE A 111 -4.47 -7.53 -11.72
N ALA A 112 -4.47 -7.33 -13.05
CA ALA A 112 -5.65 -7.55 -13.90
C ALA A 112 -6.12 -9.01 -14.03
N ARG A 113 -5.32 -10.00 -13.64
CA ARG A 113 -5.62 -11.42 -13.92
C ARG A 113 -6.83 -11.99 -13.17
N ASN A 114 -7.25 -11.35 -12.08
CA ASN A 114 -8.24 -11.92 -11.15
C ASN A 114 -9.51 -11.04 -11.02
N MET A 115 -9.75 -10.13 -11.96
CA MET A 115 -10.90 -9.21 -11.92
C MET A 115 -11.81 -9.39 -13.13
N ASP A 116 -13.13 -9.44 -12.90
CA ASP A 116 -14.10 -9.37 -13.99
C ASP A 116 -13.87 -8.11 -14.84
N ARG A 117 -13.97 -8.24 -16.16
CA ARG A 117 -13.67 -7.16 -17.10
C ARG A 117 -14.62 -5.99 -16.93
N THR A 118 -15.91 -6.26 -16.71
CA THR A 118 -16.95 -5.24 -16.56
C THR A 118 -16.81 -4.51 -15.22
N MET A 119 -16.53 -5.25 -14.15
CA MET A 119 -16.25 -4.70 -12.83
C MET A 119 -14.95 -3.87 -12.81
N LYS A 120 -13.90 -4.35 -13.49
CA LYS A 120 -12.64 -3.62 -13.69
C LYS A 120 -12.88 -2.30 -14.41
N ALA A 121 -13.59 -2.33 -15.54
CA ALA A 121 -13.92 -1.13 -16.30
C ALA A 121 -14.72 -0.13 -15.43
N SER A 122 -15.74 -0.61 -14.72
CA SER A 122 -16.57 0.22 -13.84
C SER A 122 -15.76 0.87 -12.70
N LEU A 123 -14.82 0.14 -12.10
CA LEU A 123 -13.90 0.68 -11.09
C LEU A 123 -12.95 1.71 -11.72
N MET A 124 -12.34 1.39 -12.85
CA MET A 124 -11.41 2.29 -13.55
C MET A 124 -12.12 3.61 -13.94
N ASP A 125 -13.35 3.53 -14.44
CA ASP A 125 -14.18 4.71 -14.74
C ASP A 125 -14.51 5.51 -13.47
N ALA A 126 -14.83 4.83 -12.36
CA ALA A 126 -15.05 5.48 -11.08
C ALA A 126 -13.81 6.24 -10.58
N ILE A 127 -12.62 5.67 -10.75
CA ILE A 127 -11.34 6.27 -10.38
C ILE A 127 -11.04 7.49 -11.27
N LEU A 128 -11.19 7.36 -12.59
CA LEU A 128 -11.02 8.48 -13.53
C LEU A 128 -12.00 9.62 -13.27
N ALA A 129 -13.25 9.29 -12.90
CA ALA A 129 -14.25 10.25 -12.47
C ALA A 129 -14.02 10.80 -11.04
N LYS A 130 -12.94 10.41 -10.36
CA LYS A 130 -12.56 10.83 -9.00
C LYS A 130 -13.65 10.57 -7.96
N LYS A 131 -14.43 9.50 -8.12
CA LYS A 131 -15.45 9.11 -7.13
C LYS A 131 -14.78 8.82 -5.79
N LYS A 132 -15.39 9.28 -4.69
CA LYS A 132 -14.87 9.05 -3.33
C LYS A 132 -14.98 7.58 -2.93
N ASN A 133 -16.11 6.95 -3.23
CA ASN A 133 -16.39 5.57 -2.90
C ASN A 133 -16.92 4.83 -4.14
N PHE A 134 -16.60 3.55 -4.22
CA PHE A 134 -17.14 2.62 -5.20
C PHE A 134 -17.36 1.27 -4.50
N ARG A 135 -18.48 0.62 -4.79
CA ARG A 135 -18.76 -0.73 -4.33
C ARG A 135 -19.52 -1.44 -5.41
N ASP A 136 -19.07 -2.64 -5.73
CA ASP A 136 -19.73 -3.53 -6.66
C ASP A 136 -19.77 -4.95 -6.09
N GLN A 137 -20.81 -5.70 -6.45
CA GLN A 137 -21.07 -7.04 -5.94
C GLN A 137 -21.56 -7.93 -7.09
N ASN A 138 -21.27 -9.23 -7.00
CA ASN A 138 -21.72 -10.23 -7.95
C ASN A 138 -21.15 -10.01 -9.36
N GLY A 139 -19.82 -9.94 -9.47
CA GLY A 139 -19.14 -9.95 -10.77
C GLY A 139 -19.56 -11.16 -11.59
N ILE A 140 -19.86 -10.94 -12.87
CA ILE A 140 -20.32 -11.99 -13.77
C ILE A 140 -19.09 -12.59 -14.46
N ASP A 141 -18.90 -13.90 -14.34
CA ASP A 141 -17.87 -14.62 -15.08
C ASP A 141 -18.26 -14.72 -16.56
N GLU A 142 -17.78 -13.79 -17.39
CA GLU A 142 -18.14 -13.73 -18.81
C GLU A 142 -17.44 -14.80 -19.67
N ILE A 143 -16.32 -15.41 -19.23
CA ILE A 143 -15.46 -16.26 -20.11
C ILE A 143 -14.77 -17.45 -19.39
N GLY A 144 -15.21 -17.86 -18.20
CA GLY A 144 -14.47 -18.86 -17.41
C GLY A 144 -13.18 -18.31 -16.80
N LEU A 145 -13.15 -17.00 -16.55
CA LEU A 145 -12.03 -16.31 -15.93
C LEU A 145 -12.35 -16.07 -14.44
N TYR A 146 -11.35 -16.33 -13.62
CA TYR A 146 -11.39 -16.14 -12.18
C TYR A 146 -11.74 -14.69 -11.84
N ALA A 147 -12.90 -14.47 -11.18
CA ALA A 147 -13.48 -13.14 -10.99
C ALA A 147 -13.77 -12.85 -9.51
N PHE A 148 -13.52 -11.61 -9.09
CA PHE A 148 -13.90 -11.14 -7.77
C PHE A 148 -15.42 -11.17 -7.56
N SER A 149 -15.84 -11.71 -6.41
CA SER A 149 -17.25 -11.75 -5.98
C SER A 149 -17.73 -10.40 -5.45
N SER A 150 -16.81 -9.57 -4.97
CA SER A 150 -17.06 -8.19 -4.56
C SER A 150 -15.80 -7.34 -4.63
N LEU A 151 -16.01 -6.04 -4.85
CA LEU A 151 -14.95 -5.04 -4.94
C LEU A 151 -15.40 -3.77 -4.23
N SER A 152 -14.56 -3.23 -3.35
CA SER A 152 -14.82 -1.96 -2.69
C SER A 152 -13.60 -1.04 -2.80
N TYR A 153 -13.82 0.22 -3.14
CA TYR A 153 -12.79 1.25 -3.20
C TYR A 153 -13.24 2.48 -2.41
N ALA A 154 -12.34 3.03 -1.59
CA ALA A 154 -12.59 4.20 -0.79
C ALA A 154 -11.38 5.15 -0.81
N LYS A 155 -11.59 6.39 -1.25
CA LYS A 155 -10.60 7.47 -1.25
C LYS A 155 -10.82 8.41 -0.06
N ARG A 156 -9.77 8.62 0.72
CA ARG A 156 -9.77 9.29 2.03
C ARG A 156 -8.64 10.32 2.15
N LEU A 157 -8.63 11.34 1.30
CA LEU A 157 -7.54 12.34 1.28
C LEU A 157 -7.39 13.15 2.59
N ASN A 158 -8.48 13.32 3.36
CA ASN A 158 -8.49 14.08 4.61
C ASN A 158 -8.47 13.18 5.86
N SER A 159 -8.04 11.91 5.72
CA SER A 159 -7.81 11.03 6.88
C SER A 159 -6.53 11.41 7.63
N ASP A 160 -6.39 10.91 8.86
CA ASP A 160 -5.22 11.12 9.69
C ASP A 160 -3.91 10.71 8.99
N ALA A 161 -2.80 11.32 9.39
CA ALA A 161 -1.50 11.16 8.75
C ALA A 161 -0.92 9.74 8.81
N SER A 162 -1.42 8.84 9.66
CA SER A 162 -1.03 7.42 9.71
C SER A 162 -1.98 6.49 8.95
N SER A 163 -3.10 7.02 8.44
CA SER A 163 -4.12 6.24 7.73
C SER A 163 -3.84 6.19 6.22
N PRO A 164 -4.22 5.09 5.54
CA PRO A 164 -4.19 5.04 4.09
C PRO A 164 -5.09 6.13 3.50
N LYS A 165 -4.64 6.68 2.38
CA LYS A 165 -5.34 7.74 1.62
C LYS A 165 -6.27 7.18 0.56
N ALA A 166 -6.09 5.93 0.17
CA ALA A 166 -7.09 5.16 -0.54
C ALA A 166 -6.93 3.67 -0.23
N MET A 167 -8.03 2.93 -0.31
CA MET A 167 -8.05 1.49 -0.10
C MET A 167 -8.90 0.81 -1.16
N LEU A 168 -8.50 -0.38 -1.58
CA LEU A 168 -9.30 -1.28 -2.40
C LEU A 168 -9.28 -2.66 -1.78
N ASP A 169 -10.45 -3.20 -1.46
CA ASP A 169 -10.59 -4.56 -0.94
C ASP A 169 -11.39 -5.41 -1.93
N SER A 170 -10.93 -6.63 -2.13
CA SER A 170 -11.59 -7.61 -3.00
C SER A 170 -11.58 -9.00 -2.37
N VAL A 171 -12.64 -9.75 -2.65
CA VAL A 171 -12.75 -11.15 -2.25
C VAL A 171 -13.11 -11.97 -3.49
N GLU A 172 -12.23 -12.89 -3.86
CA GLU A 172 -12.43 -13.86 -4.92
C GLU A 172 -12.92 -15.20 -4.34
N ILE A 173 -14.03 -15.72 -4.87
CA ILE A 173 -14.49 -17.09 -4.61
C ILE A 173 -14.88 -17.68 -5.95
N VAL A 174 -14.06 -18.56 -6.50
CA VAL A 174 -14.37 -19.24 -7.77
C VAL A 174 -14.57 -20.72 -7.54
N GLN A 175 -15.76 -21.19 -7.89
CA GLN A 175 -16.10 -22.61 -7.87
C GLN A 175 -16.57 -23.03 -9.25
N LYS A 176 -15.71 -23.73 -10.00
CA LYS A 176 -16.11 -24.50 -11.20
C LYS A 176 -15.70 -25.95 -11.05
N GLN A 177 -16.41 -26.65 -10.14
CA GLN A 177 -16.59 -28.11 -10.00
C GLN A 177 -15.37 -29.09 -10.04
N SER A 178 -14.14 -28.67 -10.34
CA SER A 178 -12.91 -29.49 -10.31
C SER A 178 -11.68 -28.74 -9.79
N GLU A 179 -11.76 -27.41 -9.72
CA GLU A 179 -10.76 -26.51 -9.14
C GLU A 179 -11.46 -25.48 -8.25
N SER A 180 -10.88 -25.21 -7.09
CA SER A 180 -11.29 -24.12 -6.20
C SER A 180 -10.12 -23.15 -6.08
N LEU A 181 -10.32 -21.91 -6.54
CA LEU A 181 -9.39 -20.82 -6.32
C LEU A 181 -10.02 -19.85 -5.32
N HIS A 182 -9.27 -19.54 -4.27
CA HIS A 182 -9.60 -18.46 -3.35
C HIS A 182 -8.46 -17.47 -3.36
N SER A 183 -8.76 -16.23 -3.74
CA SER A 183 -7.83 -15.10 -3.64
C SER A 183 -8.46 -14.00 -2.80
N THR A 184 -7.67 -13.43 -1.90
CA THR A 184 -8.03 -12.20 -1.19
C THR A 184 -6.98 -11.17 -1.50
N ASN A 185 -7.40 -10.01 -1.99
CA ASN A 185 -6.48 -8.91 -2.29
C ASN A 185 -6.98 -7.64 -1.60
N SER A 186 -6.09 -6.99 -0.86
CA SER A 186 -6.30 -5.66 -0.29
C SER A 186 -5.16 -4.74 -0.74
N LEU A 187 -5.53 -3.58 -1.25
CA LEU A 187 -4.63 -2.50 -1.60
C LEU A 187 -4.80 -1.36 -0.61
N GLU A 188 -3.70 -0.88 -0.04
CA GLU A 188 -3.67 0.31 0.79
C GLU A 188 -2.65 1.30 0.24
N ALA A 189 -3.08 2.52 -0.04
CA ALA A 189 -2.23 3.54 -0.65
C ALA A 189 -1.90 4.69 0.30
N PHE A 190 -0.63 5.08 0.28
CA PHE A 190 -0.03 6.12 1.11
C PHE A 190 0.59 7.19 0.22
N ILE A 191 0.64 8.42 0.73
CA ILE A 191 1.32 9.54 0.07
C ILE A 191 2.55 9.87 0.90
N VAL A 192 3.71 9.40 0.45
CA VAL A 192 5.01 9.69 1.06
C VAL A 192 5.68 10.74 0.21
N ASN A 193 5.64 11.99 0.67
CA ASN A 193 6.14 13.16 -0.06
C ASN A 193 5.50 13.27 -1.47
N LYS A 194 6.26 13.04 -2.54
CA LYS A 194 5.79 13.04 -3.94
C LYS A 194 5.60 11.63 -4.51
N THR A 195 5.73 10.62 -3.66
CA THR A 195 5.65 9.22 -4.04
C THR A 195 4.33 8.65 -3.54
N ILE A 196 3.65 7.92 -4.40
CA ILE A 196 2.53 7.06 -4.00
C ILE A 196 3.08 5.68 -3.74
N VAL A 197 2.85 5.16 -2.54
CA VAL A 197 3.18 3.79 -2.16
C VAL A 197 1.88 3.01 -2.03
N ILE A 198 1.71 1.93 -2.79
CA ILE A 198 0.56 1.04 -2.67
C ILE A 198 1.03 -0.31 -2.13
N LEU A 199 0.54 -0.67 -0.95
CA LEU A 199 0.75 -1.97 -0.34
C LEU A 199 -0.35 -2.92 -0.80
N HIS A 200 0.03 -4.07 -1.33
CA HIS A 200 -0.89 -5.10 -1.79
C HIS A 200 -0.70 -6.36 -0.95
N PHE A 201 -1.58 -6.55 0.01
CA PHE A 201 -1.67 -7.77 0.79
C PHE A 201 -2.50 -8.78 0.03
N TYR A 202 -1.90 -9.94 -0.26
CA TYR A 202 -2.55 -10.99 -1.02
C TYR A 202 -2.47 -12.34 -0.30
N GLY A 203 -3.51 -13.14 -0.52
CA GLY A 203 -3.55 -14.53 -0.14
C GLY A 203 -4.19 -15.32 -1.26
N GLU A 204 -3.52 -16.34 -1.75
CA GLU A 204 -3.97 -17.20 -2.84
C GLU A 204 -3.97 -18.64 -2.34
N SER A 205 -5.04 -19.38 -2.62
CA SER A 205 -5.08 -20.82 -2.43
C SER A 205 -5.80 -21.47 -3.60
N ASN A 206 -5.17 -22.48 -4.17
CA ASN A 206 -5.68 -23.29 -5.26
C ASN A 206 -5.76 -24.73 -4.78
N SER A 207 -6.90 -25.39 -4.99
CA SER A 207 -7.00 -26.84 -4.89
C SER A 207 -7.62 -27.42 -6.15
N TRP A 208 -7.07 -28.52 -6.65
CA TRP A 208 -7.56 -29.17 -7.85
C TRP A 208 -7.67 -30.68 -7.69
N THR A 209 -8.61 -31.25 -8.43
CA THR A 209 -8.78 -32.69 -8.58
C THR A 209 -8.78 -33.03 -10.07
N ARG A 210 -7.93 -33.95 -10.49
CA ARG A 210 -7.90 -34.50 -11.84
C ARG A 210 -8.96 -35.60 -11.90
N ARG A 211 -9.97 -35.39 -12.75
CA ARG A 211 -10.98 -36.41 -13.09
C ARG A 211 -10.41 -37.44 -14.04
#